data_AF-A0A6G6W1Z4-F1
#
_entry.id   AF-A0A6G6W1Z4-F1
#
_cell.length_a   1.000
_cell.length_b   1.000
_cell.length_c   1.000
_cell.angle_alpha   90.00
_cell.angle_beta   90.00
_cell.angle_gamma   90.00
#
_symmetry.space_group_name_H-M   'P 1'
#
loop_
_entity.id
_entity.type
_entity.pdbx_description
1 polymer ?
#
loop_
_entity_poly.entity_id
_entity_poly.type
_entity_poly.pdbx_seq_one_letter_code
_entity_poly.pdbx_strand_id
1 'polypeptide(L)'
;MSPYTRLTVAGSTRRAEVVVSSDEPLGAVLPRLLDLLGETGGTVARPLTLVATDGEQLDIGRSPQQLDLGDGALLRLVRLDAAPPPPVVIDVTDAAADVHDTRPDRWDDRARAVAGGVAITIAAAAAGLLAPYGGAVTAAWVLLVTIVVLLAIATMLGLLRLPGVSACVSAAAAGLTVPLGIASLTAASGVAPDFATAALIGAAVAIAAGSTVVLLGLGVALRRPGAAAGGAVGAVLASILLVLLLLGVGAAASAAVAGTIAAFATGPLPWIALSAAGLTRLDQGVAAGERLERPRASASIDDAYSALTWSVVAVSTVLAVTGVTLVLASELWSGLLALAFALVAALRSRAFPLRAQVGSLWAAVAAIAATALLTQLTGTLAWIGVAAAVLAAAMIAVAVLARPAPHVRARLRGIGNVVETLTVVALLPLLLGALGVYAELLGMFGGGS
;
A
#
# COMPACT_ATOMS: atom_id res chain seq x y z
N MET A 1 25.27 24.13 -10.08
CA MET A 1 24.43 24.86 -9.10
C MET A 1 23.88 26.09 -9.81
N SER A 2 22.62 26.46 -9.58
CA SER A 2 22.05 27.66 -10.21
C SER A 2 22.77 28.90 -9.67
N PRO A 3 23.18 29.86 -10.50
CA PRO A 3 23.80 31.11 -10.03
C PRO A 3 22.81 32.05 -9.34
N TYR A 4 21.52 31.70 -9.35
CA TYR A 4 20.44 32.46 -8.75
C TYR A 4 19.57 31.57 -7.86
N THR A 5 19.13 32.15 -6.74
CA THR A 5 18.19 31.56 -5.79
C THR A 5 16.89 32.36 -5.79
N ARG A 6 15.74 31.69 -5.91
CA ARG A 6 14.41 32.29 -5.76
C ARG A 6 14.03 32.31 -4.28
N LEU A 7 13.68 33.48 -3.74
CA LEU A 7 13.27 33.66 -2.34
C LEU A 7 11.87 34.25 -2.27
N THR A 8 11.07 33.78 -1.32
CA THR A 8 9.78 34.37 -0.98
C THR A 8 9.90 35.12 0.33
N VAL A 9 9.78 36.43 0.32
CA VAL A 9 9.90 37.25 1.52
C VAL A 9 8.53 37.78 1.92
N ALA A 10 8.12 37.51 3.16
CA ALA A 10 6.90 38.00 3.76
C ALA A 10 7.23 39.16 4.72
N GLY A 11 6.74 40.35 4.39
CA GLY A 11 6.69 41.48 5.31
C GLY A 11 5.45 41.45 6.20
N SER A 12 5.22 42.55 6.91
CA SER A 12 4.09 42.81 7.80
C SER A 12 2.73 42.81 7.10
N THR A 13 2.68 43.33 5.87
CA THR A 13 1.42 43.50 5.12
C THR A 13 1.46 42.92 3.71
N ARG A 14 2.65 42.73 3.14
CA ARG A 14 2.86 42.28 1.75
C ARG A 14 3.82 41.11 1.69
N ARG A 15 3.71 40.34 0.60
CA ARG A 15 4.65 39.29 0.23
C ARG A 15 5.26 39.60 -1.12
N ALA A 16 6.55 39.38 -1.28
CA ALA A 16 7.27 39.55 -2.52
C ALA A 16 8.08 38.29 -2.83
N GLU A 17 8.12 37.91 -4.10
CA GLU A 17 8.97 36.82 -4.60
C GLU A 17 10.09 37.45 -5.43
N VAL A 18 11.34 37.17 -5.07
CA VAL A 18 12.51 37.83 -5.64
C VAL A 18 13.56 36.80 -5.99
N VAL A 19 14.21 37.00 -7.13
CA VAL A 19 15.34 36.19 -7.57
C VAL A 19 16.62 36.96 -7.23
N VAL A 20 17.48 36.35 -6.43
CA VAL A 20 18.74 36.94 -5.97
C VAL A 20 19.92 36.09 -6.42
N SER A 21 21.10 36.70 -6.52
CA SER A 21 22.34 35.95 -6.75
C SER A 21 22.60 35.01 -5.57
N SER A 22 22.97 33.76 -5.85
CA SER A 22 23.25 32.75 -4.80
C SER A 22 24.54 33.02 -4.03
N ASP A 23 25.46 33.79 -4.63
CA ASP A 23 26.81 34.05 -4.11
C ASP A 23 26.93 35.43 -3.44
N GLU A 24 25.91 36.27 -3.55
CA GLU A 24 25.91 37.63 -3.00
C GLU A 24 25.31 37.67 -1.59
N PRO A 25 25.87 38.44 -0.64
CA PRO A 25 25.32 38.56 0.71
C PRO A 25 23.87 39.10 0.71
N LEU A 26 23.01 38.53 1.55
CA LEU A 26 21.61 38.95 1.68
C LEU A 26 21.46 40.44 2.05
N GLY A 27 22.42 40.99 2.80
CA GLY A 27 22.46 42.40 3.19
C GLY A 27 22.54 43.37 2.01
N ALA A 28 23.11 42.96 0.87
CA ALA A 28 23.17 43.79 -0.34
C ALA A 28 21.80 43.93 -1.02
N VAL A 29 20.94 42.90 -0.89
CA VAL A 29 19.60 42.86 -1.52
C VAL A 29 18.53 43.45 -0.59
N LEU A 30 18.80 43.52 0.72
CA LEU A 30 17.83 43.94 1.73
C LEU A 30 17.16 45.30 1.44
N PRO A 31 17.86 46.37 1.02
CA PRO A 31 17.22 47.65 0.69
C PRO A 31 16.18 47.52 -0.43
N ARG A 32 16.46 46.68 -1.43
CA ARG A 32 15.57 46.43 -2.56
C ARG A 32 14.37 45.56 -2.16
N LEU A 33 14.56 44.61 -1.25
CA LEU A 33 13.48 43.84 -0.64
C LEU A 33 12.53 44.73 0.16
N LEU A 34 13.06 45.69 0.92
CA LEU A 34 12.26 46.66 1.68
C LEU A 34 11.40 47.52 0.75
N ASP A 35 11.98 48.03 -0.33
CA ASP A 35 11.25 48.83 -1.34
C ASP A 35 10.13 48.02 -2.01
N LEU A 36 10.42 46.77 -2.41
CA LEU A 36 9.43 45.85 -3.00
C LEU A 36 8.29 45.50 -2.02
N LEU A 37 8.61 45.36 -0.73
CA LEU A 37 7.62 45.08 0.31
C LEU A 37 6.87 46.35 0.76
N GLY A 38 7.33 47.53 0.36
CA GLY A 38 6.79 48.82 0.81
C GLY A 38 7.05 49.07 2.30
N GLU A 39 8.11 48.49 2.86
CA GLU A 39 8.50 48.67 4.26
C GLU A 39 9.61 49.70 4.37
N THR A 40 9.41 50.71 5.23
CA THR A 40 10.47 51.64 5.61
C THR A 40 11.54 50.90 6.41
N GLY A 41 12.81 51.05 6.02
CA GLY A 41 13.95 50.47 6.73
C GLY A 41 13.88 50.75 8.24
N GLY A 42 14.21 49.74 9.04
CA GLY A 42 14.21 49.84 10.49
C GLY A 42 15.07 51.01 10.96
N THR A 43 14.66 51.69 12.02
CA THR A 43 15.48 52.75 12.64
C THR A 43 16.73 52.13 13.26
N VAL A 44 17.79 52.91 13.52
CA VAL A 44 19.01 52.44 14.21
C VAL A 44 18.68 51.75 15.55
N ALA A 45 17.60 52.16 16.20
CA ALA A 45 17.10 51.56 17.44
C ALA A 45 16.28 50.28 17.25
N ARG A 46 15.80 49.98 16.03
CA ARG A 46 14.96 48.82 15.69
C ARG A 46 15.31 48.28 14.30
N PRO A 47 16.48 47.65 14.12
CA PRO A 47 16.87 47.06 12.85
C PRO A 47 15.92 45.93 12.44
N LEU A 48 15.72 45.74 11.14
CA LEU A 48 14.96 44.62 10.58
C LEU A 48 15.90 43.45 10.34
N THR A 49 15.44 42.23 10.62
CA THR A 49 16.16 40.99 10.34
C THR A 49 15.30 40.04 9.53
N LEU A 50 15.95 39.17 8.76
CA LEU A 50 15.30 38.07 8.08
C LEU A 50 15.30 36.86 9.02
N VAL A 51 14.15 36.21 9.15
CA VAL A 51 13.97 34.99 9.94
C VAL A 51 13.47 33.90 9.00
N ALA A 52 14.08 32.72 9.06
CA ALA A 52 13.63 31.55 8.34
C ALA A 52 12.31 31.01 8.92
N THR A 53 11.68 30.05 8.25
CA THR A 53 10.34 29.55 8.63
C THR A 53 10.36 28.79 9.96
N ASP A 54 11.52 28.25 10.34
CA ASP A 54 11.81 27.55 11.60
C ASP A 54 12.10 28.50 12.78
N GLY A 55 12.13 29.81 12.53
CA GLY A 55 12.45 30.81 13.56
C GLY A 55 13.94 31.11 13.67
N GLU A 56 14.80 30.51 12.85
CA GLU A 56 16.23 30.84 12.83
C GLU A 56 16.45 32.24 12.25
N GLN A 57 17.20 33.06 12.97
CA GLN A 57 17.58 34.39 12.50
C GLN A 57 18.73 34.26 11.50
N LEU A 58 18.52 34.76 10.28
CA LEU A 58 19.51 34.66 9.22
C LEU A 58 20.56 35.77 9.34
N ASP A 59 21.83 35.38 9.20
CA ASP A 59 22.96 36.31 9.11
C ASP A 59 22.99 36.98 7.72
N ILE A 60 22.59 38.25 7.69
CA ILE A 60 22.55 39.07 6.46
C ILE A 60 23.94 39.27 5.82
N GLY A 61 25.04 39.00 6.53
CA GLY A 61 26.39 39.02 5.98
C GLY A 61 26.74 37.82 5.10
N ARG A 62 25.91 36.77 5.12
CA ARG A 62 26.14 35.52 4.35
C ARG A 62 25.30 35.46 3.09
N SER A 63 25.80 34.72 2.10
CA SER A 63 25.06 34.47 0.86
C SER A 63 23.97 33.42 1.06
N PRO A 64 22.92 33.40 0.20
CA PRO A 64 21.90 32.36 0.22
C PRO A 64 22.48 30.94 0.17
N GLN A 65 23.55 30.74 -0.59
CA GLN A 65 24.23 29.44 -0.68
C GLN A 65 24.93 29.04 0.63
N GLN A 66 25.53 30.00 1.34
CA GLN A 66 26.17 29.75 2.63
C GLN A 66 25.18 29.48 3.77
N LEU A 67 23.94 29.95 3.61
CA LEU A 67 22.83 29.72 4.53
C LEU A 67 21.98 28.49 4.15
N ASP A 68 22.41 27.71 3.14
CA ASP A 68 21.70 26.54 2.59
C ASP A 68 20.24 26.85 2.20
N LEU A 69 19.98 28.08 1.73
CA LEU A 69 18.65 28.49 1.31
C LEU A 69 18.35 27.93 -0.09
N GLY A 70 17.46 26.94 -0.13
CA GLY A 70 16.95 26.37 -1.38
C GLY A 70 16.02 27.32 -2.15
N ASP A 71 15.81 27.01 -3.43
CA ASP A 71 14.84 27.73 -4.27
C ASP A 71 13.43 27.66 -3.68
N GLY A 72 12.81 28.82 -3.51
CA GLY A 72 11.48 28.98 -2.92
C GLY A 72 11.49 29.14 -1.39
N ALA A 73 12.66 29.26 -0.75
CA ALA A 73 12.76 29.48 0.70
C ALA A 73 11.90 30.68 1.15
N LEU A 74 11.10 30.47 2.21
CA LEU A 74 10.17 31.46 2.74
C LEU A 74 10.79 32.15 3.95
N LEU A 75 11.08 33.44 3.78
CA LEU A 75 11.70 34.28 4.78
C LEU A 75 10.66 35.26 5.32
N ARG A 76 10.68 35.53 6.62
CA ARG A 76 9.87 36.57 7.23
C ARG A 76 10.77 37.74 7.60
N LEU A 77 10.40 38.92 7.14
CA LEU A 77 11.02 40.15 7.59
C LEU A 77 10.36 40.54 8.91
N VAL A 78 11.16 40.56 9.99
CA VAL A 78 10.68 40.88 11.34
C VAL A 78 11.62 41.91 11.95
N ARG A 79 11.09 42.74 12.84
CA ARG A 79 11.95 43.63 13.64
C ARG A 79 12.79 42.78 14.59
N LEU A 80 14.05 43.17 14.80
CA LEU A 80 14.98 42.41 15.64
C LEU A 80 14.46 42.22 17.07
N ASP A 81 13.75 43.21 17.63
CA ASP A 81 13.11 43.16 18.95
C ASP A 81 11.88 42.23 19.02
N ALA A 82 11.29 41.91 17.86
CA ALA A 82 10.18 41.00 17.71
C ALA A 82 10.60 39.66 17.07
N ALA A 83 11.89 39.48 16.77
CA ALA A 83 12.43 38.23 16.29
C ALA A 83 12.37 37.23 17.44
N PRO A 84 11.77 36.03 17.24
CA PRO A 84 11.89 34.96 18.22
C PRO A 84 13.38 34.75 18.51
N PRO A 85 13.79 34.64 19.79
CA PRO A 85 15.18 34.32 20.08
C PRO A 85 15.52 33.00 19.37
N PRO A 86 16.73 32.86 18.80
CA PRO A 86 17.11 31.63 18.14
C PRO A 86 16.92 30.47 19.12
N PRO A 87 16.47 29.28 18.66
CA PRO A 87 16.26 28.15 19.54
C PRO A 87 17.61 27.73 20.15
N VAL A 88 17.88 28.19 21.37
CA VAL A 88 19.07 27.82 22.12
C VAL A 88 18.71 26.61 22.98
N VAL A 89 19.46 25.53 22.82
CA VAL A 89 19.37 24.38 23.72
C VAL A 89 19.97 24.80 25.07
N ILE A 90 19.09 25.09 26.04
CA ILE A 90 19.48 25.52 27.39
C ILE A 90 20.01 24.33 28.20
N ASP A 91 19.44 23.14 27.98
CA ASP A 91 19.89 21.88 28.56
C ASP A 91 19.94 20.79 27.49
N VAL A 92 21.15 20.29 27.23
CA VAL A 92 21.39 19.21 26.26
C VAL A 92 20.71 17.92 26.71
N THR A 93 20.53 17.71 28.02
CA THR A 93 19.85 16.55 28.60
C THR A 93 18.36 16.60 28.31
N ASP A 94 17.74 17.76 28.46
CA ASP A 94 16.32 17.99 28.19
C ASP A 94 16.06 17.91 26.68
N ALA A 95 16.91 18.54 25.86
CA ALA A 95 16.84 18.40 24.41
C ALA A 95 17.06 16.94 23.94
N ALA A 96 17.94 16.18 24.60
CA ALA A 96 18.11 14.76 24.31
C ALA A 96 16.88 13.94 24.73
N ALA A 97 16.20 14.30 25.82
CA ALA A 97 14.95 13.69 26.26
C ALA A 97 13.81 13.99 25.27
N ASP A 98 13.66 15.24 24.82
CA ASP A 98 12.69 15.63 23.80
C ASP A 98 12.93 14.90 22.46
N VAL A 99 14.19 14.79 22.03
CA VAL A 99 14.57 14.03 20.83
C VAL A 99 14.30 12.53 21.02
N HIS A 100 14.47 12.00 22.24
CA HIS A 100 14.12 10.61 22.55
C HIS A 100 12.60 10.38 22.51
N ASP A 101 11.81 11.31 23.04
CA ASP A 101 10.36 11.20 23.09
C ASP A 101 9.71 11.36 21.71
N THR A 102 10.30 12.17 20.84
CA THR A 102 9.84 12.40 19.46
C THR A 102 10.38 11.39 18.45
N ARG A 103 11.25 10.46 18.88
CA ARG A 103 11.87 9.49 17.98
C ARG A 103 10.83 8.52 17.38
N PRO A 104 10.75 8.40 16.04
CA PRO A 104 9.72 7.57 15.39
C PRO A 104 9.95 6.06 15.53
N ASP A 105 11.15 5.64 15.93
CA ASP A 105 11.58 4.26 16.12
C ASP A 105 11.62 3.82 17.60
N ARG A 106 11.05 4.63 18.49
CA ARG A 106 10.97 4.34 19.92
C ARG A 106 10.12 3.09 20.19
N TRP A 107 10.54 2.31 21.19
CA TRP A 107 9.74 1.24 21.76
C TRP A 107 8.61 1.80 22.63
N ASP A 108 7.47 2.06 22.02
CA ASP A 108 6.27 2.61 22.66
C ASP A 108 5.18 1.54 22.89
N ASP A 109 4.04 1.94 23.46
CA ASP A 109 2.89 1.06 23.68
C ASP A 109 2.37 0.43 22.39
N ARG A 110 2.46 1.17 21.28
CA ARG A 110 2.05 0.70 19.96
C ARG A 110 2.99 -0.39 19.46
N ALA A 111 4.30 -0.19 19.56
CA ALA A 111 5.31 -1.19 19.20
C ALA A 111 5.16 -2.45 20.05
N ARG A 112 4.90 -2.32 21.35
CA ARG A 112 4.59 -3.44 22.25
C ARG A 112 3.34 -4.20 21.82
N ALA A 113 2.26 -3.49 21.51
CA ALA A 113 1.01 -4.10 21.07
C ALA A 113 1.17 -4.82 19.72
N VAL A 114 1.91 -4.24 18.77
CA VAL A 114 2.22 -4.87 17.48
C VAL A 114 3.08 -6.11 17.67
N ALA A 115 4.17 -6.02 18.43
CA ALA A 115 5.06 -7.15 18.70
C ALA A 115 4.33 -8.28 19.44
N GLY A 116 3.53 -7.95 20.45
CA GLY A 116 2.69 -8.91 21.17
C GLY A 116 1.65 -9.58 20.26
N GLY A 117 0.99 -8.81 19.40
CA GLY A 117 0.08 -9.35 18.39
C GLY A 117 0.77 -10.32 17.44
N VAL A 118 1.94 -9.96 16.91
CA VAL A 118 2.74 -10.83 16.04
C VAL A 118 3.14 -12.12 16.77
N ALA A 119 3.60 -12.03 18.02
CA ALA A 119 3.97 -13.19 18.83
C ALA A 119 2.77 -14.13 19.06
N ILE A 120 1.58 -13.58 19.33
CA ILE A 120 0.34 -14.36 19.49
C ILE A 120 -0.06 -15.03 18.18
N THR A 121 0.02 -14.31 17.05
CA THR A 121 -0.24 -14.87 15.71
C THR A 121 0.70 -16.04 15.40
N ILE A 122 2.00 -15.90 15.67
CA ILE A 122 2.98 -16.98 15.46
C ILE A 122 2.72 -18.16 16.40
N ALA A 123 2.46 -17.90 17.68
CA ALA A 123 2.17 -18.96 18.66
C ALA A 123 0.88 -19.73 18.30
N ALA A 124 -0.17 -19.02 17.88
CA ALA A 124 -1.41 -19.65 17.42
C ALA A 124 -1.20 -20.45 16.14
N ALA A 125 -0.42 -19.94 15.18
CA ALA A 125 -0.05 -20.68 13.97
C ALA A 125 0.71 -21.96 14.31
N ALA A 126 1.71 -21.88 15.18
CA ALA A 126 2.48 -23.05 15.63
C ALA A 126 1.59 -24.08 16.34
N ALA A 127 0.72 -23.63 17.25
CA ALA A 127 -0.24 -24.50 17.92
C ALA A 127 -1.19 -25.18 16.93
N GLY A 128 -1.69 -24.43 15.94
CA GLY A 128 -2.55 -24.95 14.89
C GLY A 128 -1.87 -25.93 13.94
N LEU A 129 -0.55 -25.86 13.75
CA LEU A 129 0.20 -26.80 12.91
C LEU A 129 0.60 -28.07 13.67
N LEU A 130 0.90 -27.94 14.97
CA LEU A 130 1.46 -29.02 15.78
C LEU A 130 0.40 -29.85 16.52
N ALA A 131 -0.84 -29.37 16.56
CA ALA A 131 -1.92 -30.07 17.27
C ALA A 131 -2.27 -31.42 16.62
N PRO A 132 -2.47 -32.49 17.41
CA PRO A 132 -2.74 -33.83 16.90
C PRO A 132 -4.23 -34.02 16.59
N TYR A 133 -4.66 -33.61 15.40
CA TYR A 133 -6.08 -33.63 14.99
C TYR A 133 -6.63 -35.00 14.57
N GLY A 134 -5.78 -36.03 14.46
CA GLY A 134 -6.16 -37.38 14.01
C GLY A 134 -6.46 -37.51 12.50
N GLY A 135 -6.67 -36.41 11.78
CA GLY A 135 -6.90 -36.39 10.33
C GLY A 135 -6.98 -34.97 9.76
N ALA A 136 -6.86 -34.84 8.43
CA ALA A 136 -6.87 -33.54 7.76
C ALA A 136 -8.25 -32.87 7.75
N VAL A 137 -9.32 -33.65 7.52
CA VAL A 137 -10.70 -33.15 7.53
C VAL A 137 -11.10 -32.67 8.93
N THR A 138 -10.75 -33.44 9.97
CA THR A 138 -11.00 -33.05 11.36
C THR A 138 -10.19 -31.82 11.73
N ALA A 139 -8.92 -31.73 11.31
CA ALA A 139 -8.10 -30.54 11.50
C ALA A 139 -8.75 -29.28 10.90
N ALA A 140 -9.21 -29.36 9.64
CA ALA A 140 -9.83 -28.24 8.94
C ALA A 140 -11.09 -27.75 9.67
N TRP A 141 -11.98 -28.67 10.08
CA TRP A 141 -13.19 -28.30 10.83
C TRP A 141 -12.90 -27.73 12.22
N VAL A 142 -11.99 -28.36 12.97
CA VAL A 142 -11.61 -27.88 14.31
C VAL A 142 -11.00 -26.48 14.22
N LEU A 143 -10.08 -26.25 13.27
CA LEU A 143 -9.46 -24.94 13.05
C LEU A 143 -10.49 -23.89 12.61
N LEU A 144 -11.40 -24.24 11.69
CA LEU A 144 -12.47 -23.35 11.25
C LEU A 144 -13.38 -22.93 12.41
N VAL A 145 -13.89 -23.91 13.17
CA VAL A 145 -14.74 -23.66 14.34
C VAL A 145 -13.99 -22.82 15.38
N THR A 146 -12.71 -23.12 15.63
CA THR A 146 -11.89 -22.34 16.56
C THR A 146 -11.76 -20.88 16.11
N ILE A 147 -11.50 -20.63 14.83
CA ILE A 147 -11.45 -19.26 14.28
C ILE A 147 -12.79 -18.55 14.46
N VAL A 148 -13.91 -19.20 14.14
CA VAL A 148 -15.25 -18.62 14.29
C VAL A 148 -15.52 -18.27 15.76
N VAL A 149 -15.20 -19.16 16.70
CA VAL A 149 -15.38 -18.92 18.14
C VAL A 149 -14.48 -17.77 18.61
N LEU A 150 -13.21 -17.73 18.21
CA LEU A 150 -12.30 -16.63 18.56
C LEU A 150 -12.79 -15.30 18.00
N LEU A 151 -13.33 -15.25 16.78
CA LEU A 151 -13.90 -14.03 16.21
C LEU A 151 -15.19 -13.59 16.92
N ALA A 152 -16.03 -14.53 17.34
CA ALA A 152 -17.20 -14.22 18.17
C ALA A 152 -16.77 -13.62 19.53
N ILE A 153 -15.75 -14.20 20.18
CA ILE A 153 -15.19 -13.67 21.42
C ILE A 153 -14.54 -12.29 21.19
N ALA A 154 -13.76 -12.14 20.12
CA ALA A 154 -13.10 -10.88 19.79
C ALA A 154 -14.12 -9.75 19.57
N THR A 155 -15.16 -10.02 18.78
CA THR A 155 -16.25 -9.06 18.53
C THR A 155 -17.01 -8.73 19.81
N MET A 156 -17.35 -9.72 20.64
CA MET A 156 -17.96 -9.49 21.96
C MET A 156 -17.09 -8.60 22.86
N LEU A 157 -15.78 -8.88 22.96
CA LEU A 157 -14.83 -8.06 23.73
C LEU A 157 -14.70 -6.64 23.17
N GLY A 158 -14.76 -6.49 21.84
CA GLY A 158 -14.78 -5.19 21.17
C GLY A 158 -16.04 -4.38 21.50
N LEU A 159 -17.20 -5.05 21.57
CA LEU A 159 -18.46 -4.45 22.01
C LEU A 159 -18.42 -4.04 23.49
N LEU A 160 -17.73 -4.82 24.34
CA LEU A 160 -17.47 -4.52 25.75
C LEU A 160 -16.39 -3.45 26.00
N ARG A 161 -15.85 -2.83 24.94
CA ARG A 161 -14.80 -1.79 25.00
C ARG A 161 -13.47 -2.25 25.61
N LEU A 162 -13.07 -3.48 25.32
CA LEU A 162 -11.77 -4.05 25.70
C LEU A 162 -10.87 -4.25 24.46
N PRO A 163 -10.41 -3.16 23.80
CA PRO A 163 -9.74 -3.23 22.51
C PRO A 163 -8.40 -3.98 22.55
N GLY A 164 -7.65 -3.89 23.67
CA GLY A 164 -6.38 -4.61 23.82
C GLY A 164 -6.57 -6.13 23.80
N VAL A 165 -7.51 -6.65 24.57
CA VAL A 165 -7.81 -8.09 24.62
C VAL A 165 -8.44 -8.55 23.32
N SER A 166 -9.37 -7.76 22.76
CA SER A 166 -9.98 -8.03 21.45
C SER A 166 -8.94 -8.13 20.34
N ALA A 167 -7.92 -7.26 20.34
CA ALA A 167 -6.80 -7.32 19.40
C ALA A 167 -5.99 -8.61 19.57
N CYS A 168 -5.69 -9.02 20.80
CA CYS A 168 -4.98 -10.28 21.08
C CYS A 168 -5.76 -11.51 20.57
N VAL A 169 -7.06 -11.57 20.83
CA VAL A 169 -7.91 -12.69 20.36
C VAL A 169 -8.03 -12.68 18.83
N SER A 170 -8.15 -11.50 18.21
CA SER A 170 -8.13 -11.36 16.75
C SER A 170 -6.79 -11.80 16.14
N ALA A 171 -5.67 -11.49 16.80
CA ALA A 171 -4.34 -11.93 16.38
C ALA A 171 -4.17 -13.45 16.48
N ALA A 172 -4.76 -14.09 17.49
CA ALA A 172 -4.79 -15.54 17.60
C ALA A 172 -5.61 -16.17 16.46
N ALA A 173 -6.79 -15.62 16.15
CA ALA A 173 -7.61 -16.05 15.02
C ALA A 173 -6.86 -15.89 13.68
N ALA A 174 -6.13 -14.78 13.50
CA ALA A 174 -5.30 -14.55 12.32
C ALA A 174 -4.21 -15.63 12.16
N GLY A 175 -3.59 -16.05 13.27
CA GLY A 175 -2.56 -17.10 13.27
C GLY A 175 -3.05 -18.45 12.79
N LEU A 176 -4.31 -18.78 13.04
CA LEU A 176 -4.91 -20.07 12.64
C LEU A 176 -5.30 -20.13 11.15
N THR A 177 -5.26 -19.02 10.41
CA THR A 177 -5.68 -18.97 8.99
C THR A 177 -4.78 -19.80 8.08
N VAL A 178 -3.46 -19.79 8.30
CA VAL A 178 -2.48 -20.58 7.54
C VAL A 178 -2.60 -22.08 7.85
N PRO A 179 -2.63 -22.52 9.14
CA PRO A 179 -2.93 -23.91 9.48
C PRO A 179 -4.25 -24.39 8.86
N LEU A 180 -5.30 -23.56 8.89
CA LEU A 180 -6.59 -23.90 8.29
C LEU A 180 -6.44 -24.14 6.78
N GLY A 181 -5.74 -23.26 6.06
CA GLY A 181 -5.48 -23.44 4.64
C GLY A 181 -4.72 -24.74 4.31
N ILE A 182 -3.71 -25.08 5.11
CA ILE A 182 -2.93 -26.31 4.95
C ILE A 182 -3.79 -27.54 5.26
N ALA A 183 -4.61 -27.49 6.32
CA ALA A 183 -5.55 -28.56 6.66
C ALA A 183 -6.61 -28.74 5.56
N SER A 184 -7.11 -27.65 4.98
CA SER A 184 -8.06 -27.69 3.86
C SER A 184 -7.42 -28.21 2.58
N LEU A 185 -6.17 -27.85 2.27
CA LEU A 185 -5.41 -28.43 1.17
C LEU A 185 -5.28 -29.94 1.33
N THR A 186 -4.80 -30.38 2.50
CA THR A 186 -4.56 -31.81 2.77
C THR A 186 -5.86 -32.61 2.80
N ALA A 187 -6.95 -32.03 3.32
CA ALA A 187 -8.28 -32.63 3.23
C ALA A 187 -8.75 -32.73 1.77
N ALA A 188 -8.57 -31.66 0.98
CA ALA A 188 -8.95 -31.64 -0.42
C ALA A 188 -8.12 -32.59 -1.28
N SER A 189 -6.85 -32.83 -0.97
CA SER A 189 -6.00 -33.74 -1.74
C SER A 189 -6.48 -35.20 -1.76
N GLY A 190 -7.37 -35.60 -0.83
CA GLY A 190 -7.99 -36.92 -0.84
C GLY A 190 -9.20 -37.07 -1.76
N VAL A 191 -9.75 -35.95 -2.29
CA VAL A 191 -11.01 -35.93 -3.06
C VAL A 191 -10.89 -35.16 -4.38
N ALA A 192 -10.05 -34.13 -4.42
CA ALA A 192 -9.84 -33.27 -5.58
C ALA A 192 -9.19 -34.06 -6.74
N PRO A 193 -9.48 -33.67 -8.00
CA PRO A 193 -8.96 -34.38 -9.18
C PRO A 193 -7.44 -34.30 -9.29
N ASP A 194 -6.85 -33.20 -8.83
CA ASP A 194 -5.41 -32.96 -8.86
C ASP A 194 -4.94 -32.15 -7.64
N PHE A 195 -3.62 -32.17 -7.41
CA PHE A 195 -3.00 -31.40 -6.34
C PHE A 195 -3.17 -29.89 -6.52
N ALA A 196 -3.23 -29.40 -7.76
CA ALA A 196 -3.39 -27.97 -8.06
C ALA A 196 -4.75 -27.45 -7.55
N THR A 197 -5.84 -28.19 -7.77
CA THR A 197 -7.16 -27.86 -7.25
C THR A 197 -7.17 -27.91 -5.73
N ALA A 198 -6.59 -28.95 -5.12
CA ALA A 198 -6.48 -29.04 -3.66
C ALA A 198 -5.69 -27.88 -3.05
N ALA A 199 -4.56 -27.51 -3.65
CA ALA A 199 -3.73 -26.39 -3.22
C ALA A 199 -4.46 -25.05 -3.34
N LEU A 200 -5.19 -24.85 -4.44
CA LEU A 200 -5.98 -23.65 -4.66
C LEU A 200 -7.18 -23.56 -3.70
N ILE A 201 -7.84 -24.68 -3.36
CA ILE A 201 -8.86 -24.73 -2.31
C ILE A 201 -8.27 -24.29 -0.97
N GLY A 202 -7.14 -24.88 -0.56
CA GLY A 202 -6.48 -24.50 0.70
C GLY A 202 -6.10 -23.03 0.75
N ALA A 203 -5.55 -22.49 -0.34
CA ALA A 203 -5.22 -21.06 -0.45
C ALA A 203 -6.48 -20.19 -0.39
N ALA A 204 -7.56 -20.56 -1.09
CA ALA A 204 -8.81 -19.81 -1.10
C ALA A 204 -9.49 -19.82 0.28
N VAL A 205 -9.45 -20.94 1.02
CA VAL A 205 -9.92 -21.01 2.42
C VAL A 205 -9.07 -20.11 3.32
N ALA A 206 -7.74 -20.12 3.19
CA ALA A 206 -6.87 -19.24 3.98
C ALA A 206 -7.16 -17.76 3.72
N ILE A 207 -7.34 -17.36 2.45
CA ILE A 207 -7.71 -15.98 2.09
C ILE A 207 -9.08 -15.63 2.64
N ALA A 208 -10.07 -16.52 2.52
CA ALA A 208 -11.42 -16.29 3.04
C ALA A 208 -11.43 -16.11 4.56
N ALA A 209 -10.73 -16.99 5.28
CA ALA A 209 -10.59 -16.91 6.73
C ALA A 209 -9.83 -15.64 7.16
N GLY A 210 -8.69 -15.34 6.52
CA GLY A 210 -7.92 -14.12 6.79
C GLY A 210 -8.73 -12.84 6.52
N SER A 211 -9.47 -12.80 5.42
CA SER A 211 -10.35 -11.67 5.08
C SER A 211 -11.49 -11.51 6.09
N THR A 212 -12.03 -12.63 6.59
CA THR A 212 -13.05 -12.63 7.65
C THR A 212 -12.48 -12.16 8.99
N VAL A 213 -11.23 -12.52 9.31
CA VAL A 213 -10.53 -12.00 10.50
C VAL A 213 -10.28 -10.50 10.39
N VAL A 214 -9.90 -9.99 9.22
CA VAL A 214 -9.74 -8.55 8.99
C VAL A 214 -11.09 -7.84 9.11
N LEU A 215 -12.15 -8.39 8.53
CA LEU A 215 -13.52 -7.87 8.59
C LEU A 215 -14.02 -7.78 10.04
N LEU A 216 -14.02 -8.91 10.76
CA LEU A 216 -14.65 -9.01 12.08
C LEU A 216 -13.72 -8.58 13.21
N GLY A 217 -12.45 -8.99 13.19
CA GLY A 217 -11.48 -8.66 14.23
C GLY A 217 -11.02 -7.21 14.17
N LEU A 218 -10.51 -6.76 13.03
CA LEU A 218 -10.05 -5.38 12.89
C LEU A 218 -11.21 -4.42 12.60
N GLY A 219 -12.12 -4.81 11.71
CA GLY A 219 -13.21 -3.96 11.27
C GLY A 219 -14.27 -3.74 12.34
N VAL A 220 -14.91 -4.83 12.79
CA VAL A 220 -16.01 -4.75 13.76
C VAL A 220 -15.50 -4.61 15.19
N ALA A 221 -14.58 -5.49 15.63
CA ALA A 221 -14.19 -5.54 17.04
C ALA A 221 -13.34 -4.34 17.48
N LEU A 222 -12.40 -3.90 16.65
CA LEU A 222 -11.60 -2.68 16.88
C LEU A 222 -12.24 -1.41 16.30
N ARG A 223 -13.45 -1.50 15.72
CA ARG A 223 -14.20 -0.38 15.14
C ARG A 223 -13.39 0.41 14.09
N ARG A 224 -12.66 -0.29 13.22
CA ARG A 224 -11.93 0.32 12.09
C ARG A 224 -12.70 0.09 10.79
N PRO A 225 -13.62 0.98 10.39
CA PRO A 225 -14.52 0.74 9.25
C PRO A 225 -13.74 0.48 7.96
N GLY A 226 -12.55 1.07 7.80
CA GLY A 226 -11.69 0.78 6.66
C GLY A 226 -11.23 -0.67 6.59
N ALA A 227 -10.83 -1.28 7.71
CA ALA A 227 -10.48 -2.69 7.74
C ALA A 227 -11.69 -3.58 7.41
N ALA A 228 -12.89 -3.19 7.87
CA ALA A 228 -14.11 -3.90 7.52
C ALA A 228 -14.36 -3.94 6.00
N ALA A 229 -14.23 -2.80 5.32
CA ALA A 229 -14.43 -2.71 3.88
C ALA A 229 -13.42 -3.58 3.10
N GLY A 230 -12.13 -3.51 3.47
CA GLY A 230 -11.10 -4.33 2.81
C GLY A 230 -11.26 -5.82 3.08
N GLY A 231 -11.62 -6.20 4.31
CA GLY A 231 -11.95 -7.58 4.66
C GLY A 231 -13.16 -8.10 3.88
N ALA A 232 -14.19 -7.28 3.66
CA ALA A 232 -15.35 -7.65 2.85
C ALA A 232 -14.97 -7.92 1.39
N VAL A 233 -14.14 -7.04 0.78
CA VAL A 233 -13.65 -7.23 -0.60
C VAL A 233 -12.87 -8.55 -0.72
N GLY A 234 -11.97 -8.83 0.21
CA GLY A 234 -11.23 -10.09 0.24
C GLY A 234 -12.11 -11.32 0.40
N ALA A 235 -13.10 -11.25 1.30
CA ALA A 235 -14.05 -12.34 1.53
C ALA A 235 -14.89 -12.63 0.29
N VAL A 236 -15.36 -11.60 -0.42
CA VAL A 236 -16.11 -11.76 -1.68
C VAL A 236 -15.25 -12.42 -2.76
N LEU A 237 -14.03 -11.92 -2.99
CA LEU A 237 -13.14 -12.49 -4.00
C LEU A 237 -12.74 -13.94 -3.69
N ALA A 238 -12.43 -14.24 -2.42
CA ALA A 238 -12.12 -15.60 -1.99
C ALA A 238 -13.33 -16.54 -2.09
N SER A 239 -14.54 -16.03 -1.81
CA SER A 239 -15.78 -16.81 -1.96
C SER A 239 -16.08 -17.12 -3.42
N ILE A 240 -15.89 -16.18 -4.34
CA ILE A 240 -16.02 -16.43 -5.79
C ILE A 240 -15.09 -17.57 -6.21
N LEU A 241 -13.81 -17.50 -5.80
CA LEU A 241 -12.82 -18.53 -6.09
C LEU A 241 -13.23 -19.91 -5.52
N LEU A 242 -13.65 -19.96 -4.25
CA LEU A 242 -14.11 -21.20 -3.60
C LEU A 242 -15.33 -21.78 -4.29
N VAL A 243 -16.33 -20.96 -4.63
CA VAL A 243 -17.55 -21.42 -5.29
C VAL A 243 -17.24 -22.04 -6.65
N LEU A 244 -16.37 -21.42 -7.45
CA LEU A 244 -15.96 -21.99 -8.75
C LEU A 244 -15.32 -23.38 -8.57
N LEU A 245 -14.43 -23.53 -7.58
CA LEU A 245 -13.77 -24.81 -7.29
C LEU A 245 -14.75 -25.87 -6.78
N LEU A 246 -15.70 -25.48 -5.92
CA LEU A 246 -16.73 -26.39 -5.39
C LEU A 246 -17.73 -26.83 -6.46
N LEU A 247 -17.95 -26.01 -7.49
CA LEU A 247 -18.73 -26.38 -8.67
C LEU A 247 -17.98 -27.32 -9.63
N GLY A 248 -16.72 -27.66 -9.33
CA GLY A 248 -15.89 -28.53 -10.15
C GLY A 248 -15.24 -27.81 -11.34
N VAL A 249 -15.22 -26.48 -11.36
CA VAL A 249 -14.46 -25.72 -12.36
C VAL A 249 -12.96 -25.91 -12.09
N GLY A 250 -12.22 -26.38 -13.10
CA GLY A 250 -10.79 -26.69 -12.97
C GLY A 250 -9.96 -25.53 -12.40
N ALA A 251 -8.85 -25.85 -11.72
CA ALA A 251 -8.03 -24.87 -10.99
C ALA A 251 -7.58 -23.68 -11.85
N ALA A 252 -7.11 -23.94 -13.08
CA ALA A 252 -6.66 -22.89 -13.99
C ALA A 252 -7.80 -21.95 -14.41
N ALA A 253 -8.97 -22.49 -14.76
CA ALA A 253 -10.14 -21.70 -15.14
C ALA A 253 -10.69 -20.88 -13.96
N SER A 254 -10.78 -21.49 -12.77
CA SER A 254 -11.19 -20.82 -11.53
C SER A 254 -10.24 -19.67 -11.17
N ALA A 255 -8.93 -19.91 -11.26
CA ALA A 255 -7.91 -18.88 -11.03
C ALA A 255 -7.96 -17.76 -12.08
N ALA A 256 -8.16 -18.10 -13.36
CA ALA A 256 -8.29 -17.13 -14.44
C ALA A 256 -9.46 -16.17 -14.20
N VAL A 257 -10.64 -16.70 -13.86
CA VAL A 257 -11.84 -15.90 -13.60
C VAL A 257 -11.67 -15.05 -12.35
N ALA A 258 -11.32 -15.65 -11.20
CA ALA A 258 -11.20 -14.93 -9.94
C ALA A 258 -10.07 -13.88 -9.98
N GLY A 259 -8.94 -14.20 -10.59
CA GLY A 259 -7.82 -13.28 -10.77
C GLY A 259 -8.17 -12.12 -11.71
N THR A 260 -8.94 -12.37 -12.77
CA THR A 260 -9.41 -11.31 -13.67
C THR A 260 -10.38 -10.37 -12.97
N ILE A 261 -11.32 -10.91 -12.17
CA ILE A 261 -12.22 -10.10 -11.33
C ILE A 261 -11.41 -9.27 -10.34
N ALA A 262 -10.41 -9.85 -9.68
CA ALA A 262 -9.52 -9.14 -8.76
C ALA A 262 -8.72 -8.03 -9.48
N ALA A 263 -8.22 -8.30 -10.69
CA ALA A 263 -7.50 -7.32 -11.50
C ALA A 263 -8.40 -6.14 -11.87
N PHE A 264 -9.64 -6.39 -12.30
CA PHE A 264 -10.63 -5.33 -12.55
C PHE A 264 -11.02 -4.57 -11.29
N ALA A 265 -11.13 -5.27 -10.15
CA ALA A 265 -11.47 -4.65 -8.88
C ALA A 265 -10.48 -3.56 -8.47
N THR A 266 -9.20 -3.64 -8.90
CA THR A 266 -8.17 -2.60 -8.62
C THR A 266 -8.55 -1.20 -9.08
N GLY A 267 -9.34 -1.08 -10.15
CA GLY A 267 -9.76 0.21 -10.72
C GLY A 267 -10.70 1.01 -9.82
N PRO A 268 -11.85 0.46 -9.42
CA PRO A 268 -12.81 1.15 -8.55
C PRO A 268 -12.39 1.19 -7.06
N LEU A 269 -11.29 0.54 -6.63
CA LEU A 269 -10.88 0.50 -5.21
C LEU A 269 -10.85 1.86 -4.52
N PRO A 270 -10.28 2.94 -5.10
CA PRO A 270 -10.29 4.25 -4.44
C PRO A 270 -11.70 4.77 -4.20
N TRP A 271 -12.61 4.57 -5.16
CA TRP A 271 -14.00 4.99 -5.04
C TRP A 271 -14.76 4.16 -4.00
N ILE A 272 -14.52 2.85 -3.95
CA ILE A 272 -15.08 1.94 -2.93
C ILE A 272 -14.57 2.35 -1.54
N ALA A 273 -13.29 2.68 -1.40
CA ALA A 273 -12.70 3.12 -0.14
C ALA A 273 -13.27 4.46 0.34
N LEU A 274 -13.41 5.44 -0.57
CA LEU A 274 -14.00 6.75 -0.28
C LEU A 274 -15.47 6.64 0.15
N SER A 275 -16.25 5.82 -0.55
CA SER A 275 -17.66 5.58 -0.22
C SER A 275 -17.84 4.82 1.10
N ALA A 276 -17.00 3.81 1.37
CA ALA A 276 -17.00 3.06 2.63
C ALA A 276 -16.62 3.93 3.85
N ALA A 277 -15.69 4.86 3.67
CA ALA A 277 -15.29 5.83 4.71
C ALA A 277 -16.33 6.94 4.96
N GLY A 278 -17.41 6.97 4.17
CA GLY A 278 -18.49 7.93 4.33
C GLY A 278 -18.16 9.34 3.86
N LEU A 279 -17.10 9.54 3.06
CA LEU A 279 -16.74 10.87 2.54
C LEU A 279 -17.88 11.49 1.72
N THR A 280 -18.63 10.68 0.97
CA THR A 280 -19.82 11.13 0.25
C THR A 280 -20.93 11.67 1.17
N ARG A 281 -21.08 11.12 2.38
CA ARG A 281 -22.03 11.64 3.37
C ARG A 281 -21.56 12.94 3.98
N LEU A 282 -20.25 13.07 4.23
CA LEU A 282 -19.66 14.32 4.71
C LEU A 282 -19.78 15.43 3.66
N ASP A 283 -19.53 15.11 2.39
CA ASP A 283 -19.67 16.05 1.27
C ASP A 283 -21.12 16.53 1.12
N GLN A 284 -22.09 15.61 1.22
CA GLN A 284 -23.51 15.95 1.23
C GLN A 284 -23.92 16.81 2.43
N GLY A 285 -23.40 16.51 3.63
CA GLY A 285 -23.66 17.31 4.83
C GLY A 285 -23.12 18.73 4.70
N VAL A 286 -21.90 18.89 4.17
CA VAL A 286 -21.30 20.21 3.88
C VAL A 286 -22.11 20.95 2.81
N ALA A 287 -22.54 20.27 1.75
CA ALA A 287 -23.40 20.83 0.72
C ALA A 287 -24.78 21.25 1.26
N ALA A 288 -25.29 20.57 2.30
CA ALA A 288 -26.51 20.92 3.03
C ALA A 288 -26.31 22.02 4.09
N GLY A 289 -25.10 22.57 4.23
CA GLY A 289 -24.79 23.66 5.14
C GLY A 289 -24.28 23.25 6.53
N GLU A 290 -24.01 21.96 6.76
CA GLU A 290 -23.39 21.50 8.00
C GLU A 290 -21.93 21.95 8.10
N ARG A 291 -21.51 22.40 9.29
CA ARG A 291 -20.11 22.77 9.55
C ARG A 291 -19.30 21.51 9.89
N LEU A 292 -18.39 21.14 9.00
CA LEU A 292 -17.46 20.03 9.23
C LEU A 292 -16.29 20.45 10.12
N GLU A 293 -16.19 19.82 11.29
CA GLU A 293 -15.05 20.02 12.20
C GLU A 293 -13.78 19.35 11.63
N ARG A 294 -12.64 20.04 11.70
CA ARG A 294 -11.35 19.53 11.19
C ARG A 294 -10.97 18.13 11.70
N PRO A 295 -11.12 17.80 13.00
CA PRO A 295 -10.79 16.47 13.51
C PRO A 295 -11.66 15.34 12.91
N ARG A 296 -12.93 15.63 12.60
CA ARG A 296 -13.83 14.66 11.96
C ARG A 296 -13.45 14.44 10.50
N ALA A 297 -13.06 15.51 9.80
CA ALA A 297 -12.57 15.41 8.42
C ALA A 297 -11.29 14.56 8.34
N SER A 298 -10.31 14.80 9.22
CA SER A 298 -9.06 14.04 9.24
C SER A 298 -9.29 12.56 9.57
N ALA A 299 -10.13 12.26 10.57
CA ALA A 299 -10.45 10.87 10.93
C ALA A 299 -11.10 10.10 9.77
N SER A 300 -12.00 10.75 9.02
CA SER A 300 -12.65 10.12 7.85
C SER A 300 -11.68 9.89 6.69
N ILE A 301 -10.73 10.79 6.48
CA ILE A 301 -9.65 10.61 5.49
C ILE A 301 -8.76 9.42 5.89
N ASP A 302 -8.38 9.32 7.16
CA ASP A 302 -7.58 8.19 7.67
C ASP A 302 -8.33 6.85 7.50
N ASP A 303 -9.64 6.84 7.75
CA ASP A 303 -10.50 5.67 7.52
C ASP A 303 -10.57 5.29 6.04
N ALA A 304 -10.61 6.26 5.12
CA ALA A 304 -10.57 6.01 3.67
C ALA A 304 -9.25 5.40 3.24
N TYR A 305 -8.13 5.91 3.74
CA TYR A 305 -6.82 5.33 3.46
C TYR A 305 -6.65 3.93 4.07
N SER A 306 -7.23 3.69 5.24
CA SER A 306 -7.30 2.37 5.86
C SER A 306 -8.12 1.40 5.00
N ALA A 307 -9.30 1.81 4.54
CA ALA A 307 -10.16 1.04 3.63
C ALA A 307 -9.43 0.65 2.35
N LEU A 308 -8.75 1.62 1.74
CA LEU A 308 -7.99 1.41 0.53
C LEU A 308 -6.85 0.43 0.77
N THR A 309 -6.13 0.58 1.88
CA THR A 309 -4.99 -0.30 2.21
C THR A 309 -5.41 -1.75 2.37
N TRP A 310 -6.43 -2.02 3.18
CA TRP A 310 -6.90 -3.40 3.39
C TRP A 310 -7.51 -4.01 2.13
N SER A 311 -8.20 -3.21 1.31
CA SER A 311 -8.74 -3.68 0.02
C SER A 311 -7.63 -4.03 -0.98
N VAL A 312 -6.59 -3.20 -1.07
CA VAL A 312 -5.42 -3.47 -1.93
C VAL A 312 -4.68 -4.72 -1.47
N VAL A 313 -4.49 -4.91 -0.16
CA VAL A 313 -3.87 -6.12 0.40
C VAL A 313 -4.69 -7.36 0.02
N ALA A 314 -6.01 -7.33 0.19
CA ALA A 314 -6.89 -8.42 -0.18
C ALA A 314 -6.82 -8.76 -1.68
N VAL A 315 -6.97 -7.76 -2.56
CA VAL A 315 -6.88 -7.93 -4.02
C VAL A 315 -5.50 -8.45 -4.43
N SER A 316 -4.42 -7.89 -3.88
CA SER A 316 -3.06 -8.33 -4.19
C SER A 316 -2.81 -9.78 -3.78
N THR A 317 -3.39 -10.24 -2.67
CA THR A 317 -3.27 -11.63 -2.22
C THR A 317 -3.99 -12.59 -3.18
N VAL A 318 -5.19 -12.23 -3.64
CA VAL A 318 -5.94 -13.02 -4.64
C VAL A 318 -5.20 -13.05 -5.97
N LEU A 319 -4.67 -11.91 -6.43
CA LEU A 319 -3.85 -11.84 -7.65
C LEU A 319 -2.58 -12.70 -7.54
N ALA A 320 -1.91 -12.68 -6.39
CA ALA A 320 -0.73 -13.50 -6.16
C ALA A 320 -1.06 -14.99 -6.28
N VAL A 321 -2.08 -15.46 -5.55
CA VAL A 321 -2.46 -16.89 -5.56
C VAL A 321 -2.93 -17.33 -6.93
N THR A 322 -3.84 -16.59 -7.56
CA THR A 322 -4.37 -16.94 -8.89
C THR A 322 -3.29 -16.87 -9.97
N GLY A 323 -2.43 -15.86 -9.95
CA GLY A 323 -1.30 -15.74 -10.88
C GLY A 323 -0.28 -16.86 -10.72
N VAL A 324 0.07 -17.24 -9.48
CA VAL A 324 0.95 -18.39 -9.20
C VAL A 324 0.33 -19.67 -9.74
N THR A 325 -0.96 -19.91 -9.51
CA THR A 325 -1.65 -21.09 -10.05
C THR A 325 -1.64 -21.13 -11.58
N LEU A 326 -1.86 -19.99 -12.25
CA LEU A 326 -1.84 -19.90 -13.71
C LEU A 326 -0.44 -20.16 -14.29
N VAL A 327 0.61 -19.70 -13.64
CA VAL A 327 2.00 -20.01 -14.04
C VAL A 327 2.26 -21.51 -13.92
N LEU A 328 1.83 -22.13 -12.81
CA LEU A 328 2.01 -23.55 -12.56
C LEU A 328 1.20 -24.45 -13.51
N ALA A 329 0.10 -23.94 -14.09
CA ALA A 329 -0.65 -24.66 -15.11
C ALA A 329 0.16 -24.88 -16.41
N SER A 330 1.24 -24.12 -16.62
CA SER A 330 2.20 -24.28 -17.73
C SER A 330 1.62 -24.17 -19.15
N GLU A 331 0.44 -23.56 -19.29
CA GLU A 331 -0.15 -23.26 -20.60
C GLU A 331 0.17 -21.85 -21.06
N LEU A 332 0.31 -21.66 -22.38
CA LEU A 332 0.65 -20.37 -22.97
C LEU A 332 -0.33 -19.26 -22.56
N TRP A 333 -1.63 -19.50 -22.69
CA TRP A 333 -2.66 -18.52 -22.35
C TRP A 333 -2.70 -18.20 -20.86
N SER A 334 -2.58 -19.22 -20.01
CA SER A 334 -2.49 -19.06 -18.55
C SER A 334 -1.25 -18.26 -18.15
N GLY A 335 -0.10 -18.52 -18.77
CA GLY A 335 1.14 -17.78 -18.55
C GLY A 335 1.03 -16.31 -18.99
N LEU A 336 0.42 -16.04 -20.14
CA LEU A 336 0.17 -14.67 -20.61
C LEU A 336 -0.82 -13.93 -19.70
N LEU A 337 -1.85 -14.59 -19.20
CA LEU A 337 -2.80 -14.01 -18.25
C LEU A 337 -2.14 -13.72 -16.90
N ALA A 338 -1.28 -14.61 -16.41
CA ALA A 338 -0.49 -14.38 -15.19
C ALA A 338 0.47 -13.19 -15.35
N LEU A 339 1.11 -13.05 -16.52
CA LEU A 339 1.90 -11.88 -16.87
C LEU A 339 1.06 -10.61 -16.86
N ALA A 340 -0.16 -10.66 -17.41
CA ALA A 340 -1.08 -9.52 -17.36
C ALA A 340 -1.45 -9.14 -15.92
N PHE A 341 -1.68 -10.10 -15.01
CA PHE A 341 -1.92 -9.81 -13.59
C PHE A 341 -0.71 -9.13 -12.93
N ALA A 342 0.51 -9.62 -13.20
CA ALA A 342 1.73 -9.00 -12.70
C ALA A 342 1.92 -7.57 -13.24
N LEU A 343 1.63 -7.34 -14.53
CA LEU A 343 1.69 -6.02 -15.14
C LEU A 343 0.65 -5.07 -14.54
N VAL A 344 -0.59 -5.51 -14.34
CA VAL A 344 -1.63 -4.72 -13.67
C VAL A 344 -1.18 -4.35 -12.27
N ALA A 345 -0.70 -5.30 -11.46
CA ALA A 345 -0.24 -5.02 -10.11
C ALA A 345 0.96 -4.03 -10.07
N ALA A 346 1.94 -4.20 -10.97
CA ALA A 346 3.12 -3.34 -11.06
C ALA A 346 2.77 -1.91 -11.55
N LEU A 347 1.86 -1.78 -12.52
CA LEU A 347 1.47 -0.47 -13.06
C LEU A 347 0.55 0.27 -12.09
N ARG A 348 -0.37 -0.44 -11.43
CA ARG A 348 -1.25 0.11 -10.40
C ARG A 348 -0.50 0.61 -9.17
N SER A 349 0.70 0.10 -8.89
CA SER A 349 1.53 0.62 -7.80
C SER A 349 1.85 2.11 -7.94
N ARG A 350 1.70 2.70 -9.13
CA ARG A 350 1.90 4.14 -9.37
C ARG A 350 0.70 5.01 -8.95
N ALA A 351 -0.49 4.42 -8.88
CA ALA A 351 -1.72 5.11 -8.52
C ALA A 351 -1.93 5.17 -6.99
N PHE A 352 -1.26 4.30 -6.24
CA PHE A 352 -1.43 4.17 -4.79
C PHE A 352 -0.36 4.95 -4.02
N PRO A 353 -0.74 5.84 -3.07
CA PRO A 353 0.20 6.72 -2.38
C PRO A 353 0.93 6.07 -1.19
N LEU A 354 0.43 4.96 -0.63
CA LEU A 354 0.93 4.41 0.64
C LEU A 354 1.91 3.24 0.45
N ARG A 355 2.94 3.19 1.31
CA ARG A 355 3.99 2.15 1.30
C ARG A 355 3.43 0.73 1.42
N ALA A 356 2.42 0.54 2.29
CA ALA A 356 1.81 -0.79 2.49
C ALA A 356 1.08 -1.29 1.23
N GLN A 357 0.40 -0.39 0.51
CA GLN A 357 -0.31 -0.71 -0.74
C GLN A 357 0.67 -1.08 -1.86
N VAL A 358 1.72 -0.27 -2.02
CA VAL A 358 2.77 -0.53 -3.00
C VAL A 358 3.51 -1.82 -2.67
N GLY A 359 3.85 -2.03 -1.40
CA GLY A 359 4.54 -3.23 -0.93
C GLY A 359 3.73 -4.51 -1.18
N SER A 360 2.42 -4.51 -0.94
CA SER A 360 1.58 -5.70 -1.15
C SER A 360 1.41 -6.03 -2.64
N LEU A 361 1.26 -5.02 -3.51
CA LEU A 361 1.21 -5.23 -4.96
C LEU A 361 2.53 -5.77 -5.49
N TRP A 362 3.67 -5.22 -5.06
CA TRP A 362 4.98 -5.74 -5.46
C TRP A 362 5.27 -7.13 -4.89
N ALA A 363 4.73 -7.47 -3.71
CA ALA A 363 4.80 -8.84 -3.20
C ALA A 363 4.04 -9.82 -4.11
N ALA A 364 2.87 -9.43 -4.64
CA ALA A 364 2.14 -10.22 -5.62
C ALA A 364 2.91 -10.38 -6.94
N VAL A 365 3.49 -9.29 -7.46
CA VAL A 365 4.36 -9.32 -8.65
C VAL A 365 5.55 -10.24 -8.42
N ALA A 366 6.21 -10.12 -7.27
CA ALA A 366 7.36 -10.94 -6.91
C ALA A 366 6.99 -12.42 -6.79
N ALA A 367 5.82 -12.75 -6.21
CA ALA A 367 5.34 -14.12 -6.13
C ALA A 367 5.14 -14.74 -7.53
N ILE A 368 4.41 -14.04 -8.41
CA ILE A 368 4.15 -14.51 -9.79
C ILE A 368 5.46 -14.64 -10.57
N ALA A 369 6.33 -13.61 -10.52
CA ALA A 369 7.58 -13.59 -11.24
C ALA A 369 8.58 -14.64 -10.72
N ALA A 370 8.65 -14.84 -9.40
CA ALA A 370 9.50 -15.87 -8.80
C ALA A 370 9.02 -17.26 -9.20
N THR A 371 7.71 -17.55 -9.17
CA THR A 371 7.18 -18.83 -9.65
C THR A 371 7.47 -19.03 -11.13
N ALA A 372 7.28 -18.00 -11.97
CA ALA A 372 7.59 -18.08 -13.40
C ALA A 372 9.09 -18.31 -13.65
N LEU A 373 9.95 -17.67 -12.87
CA LEU A 373 11.39 -17.88 -12.98
C LEU A 373 11.79 -19.30 -12.53
N LEU A 374 11.32 -19.73 -11.36
CA LEU A 374 11.66 -21.04 -10.80
C LEU A 374 11.21 -22.19 -11.70
N THR A 375 9.99 -22.12 -12.24
CA THR A 375 9.48 -23.12 -13.20
C THR A 375 10.34 -23.21 -14.45
N GLN A 376 10.79 -22.07 -14.99
CA GLN A 376 11.68 -22.04 -16.16
C GLN A 376 13.09 -22.57 -15.85
N LEU A 377 13.63 -22.27 -14.66
CA LEU A 377 14.93 -22.79 -14.22
C LEU A 377 14.95 -24.30 -14.05
N THR A 378 13.82 -24.90 -13.67
CA THR A 378 13.66 -26.36 -13.56
C THR A 378 13.33 -27.03 -14.90
N GLY A 379 13.02 -26.26 -15.94
CA GLY A 379 12.63 -26.76 -17.25
C GLY A 379 13.81 -27.06 -18.17
N THR A 380 13.51 -27.67 -19.32
CA THR A 380 14.49 -27.96 -20.39
C THR A 380 15.12 -26.70 -20.99
N LEU A 381 14.49 -25.53 -20.79
CA LEU A 381 14.94 -24.21 -21.25
C LEU A 381 15.46 -23.34 -20.10
N ALA A 382 16.14 -23.93 -19.12
CA ALA A 382 16.69 -23.25 -17.95
C ALA A 382 17.52 -21.99 -18.27
N TRP A 383 18.21 -21.97 -19.42
CA TRP A 383 18.98 -20.81 -19.89
C TRP A 383 18.11 -19.56 -20.13
N ILE A 384 16.84 -19.72 -20.55
CA ILE A 384 15.88 -18.61 -20.71
C ILE A 384 15.51 -18.06 -19.33
N GLY A 385 15.32 -18.93 -18.35
CA GLY A 385 15.08 -18.54 -16.95
C GLY A 385 16.25 -17.72 -16.41
N VAL A 386 17.49 -18.20 -16.59
CA VAL A 386 18.70 -17.46 -16.18
C VAL A 386 18.80 -16.10 -16.88
N ALA A 387 18.58 -16.05 -18.20
CA ALA A 387 18.61 -14.79 -18.95
C ALA A 387 17.53 -13.80 -18.47
N ALA A 388 16.31 -14.29 -18.21
CA ALA A 388 15.23 -13.48 -17.67
C ALA A 388 15.52 -12.96 -16.26
N ALA A 389 16.12 -13.78 -15.39
CA ALA A 389 16.54 -13.37 -14.05
C ALA A 389 17.60 -12.26 -14.10
N VAL A 390 18.62 -12.42 -14.95
CA VAL A 390 19.68 -11.42 -15.13
C VAL A 390 19.09 -10.12 -15.68
N LEU A 391 18.18 -10.21 -16.66
CA LEU A 391 17.50 -9.04 -17.21
C LEU A 391 16.64 -8.34 -16.15
N ALA A 392 15.88 -9.11 -15.35
CA ALA A 392 15.07 -8.56 -14.27
C ALA A 392 15.94 -7.86 -13.21
N ALA A 393 17.04 -8.49 -12.79
CA ALA A 393 18.00 -7.91 -11.85
C ALA A 393 18.62 -6.61 -12.41
N ALA A 394 19.00 -6.60 -13.69
CA ALA A 394 19.51 -5.40 -14.36
C ALA A 394 18.46 -4.29 -14.43
N MET A 395 17.22 -4.61 -14.78
CA MET A 395 16.11 -3.65 -14.83
C MET A 395 15.79 -3.06 -13.45
N ILE A 396 15.81 -3.88 -12.39
CA ILE A 396 15.64 -3.43 -11.01
C ILE A 396 16.80 -2.51 -10.61
N ALA A 397 18.04 -2.90 -10.90
CA ALA A 397 19.21 -2.09 -10.61
C ALA A 397 19.13 -0.72 -11.30
N VAL A 398 18.75 -0.69 -12.59
CA VAL A 398 18.53 0.56 -13.33
C VAL A 398 17.40 1.38 -12.70
N ALA A 399 16.28 0.76 -12.32
CA ALA A 399 15.16 1.47 -11.70
C ALA A 399 15.51 2.09 -10.34
N VAL A 400 16.39 1.45 -9.55
CA VAL A 400 16.84 1.94 -8.24
C VAL A 400 17.91 3.02 -8.37
N LEU A 401 18.86 2.84 -9.29
CA LEU A 401 20.04 3.71 -9.41
C LEU A 401 19.80 4.91 -10.33
N ALA A 402 18.93 4.78 -11.33
CA ALA A 402 18.68 5.88 -12.26
C ALA A 402 17.83 6.97 -11.60
N ARG A 403 18.32 8.21 -11.67
CA ARG A 403 17.52 9.42 -11.40
C ARG A 403 17.18 10.09 -12.72
N PRO A 404 16.19 9.58 -13.48
CA PRO A 404 15.87 10.12 -14.80
C PRO A 404 15.46 11.58 -14.69
N ALA A 405 15.85 12.36 -15.69
CA ALA A 405 15.47 13.76 -15.82
C ALA A 405 13.93 13.92 -15.88
N PRO A 406 13.38 15.09 -15.49
CA PRO A 406 11.94 15.29 -15.38
C PRO A 406 11.15 14.95 -16.65
N HIS A 407 11.67 15.29 -17.83
CA HIS A 407 11.04 15.01 -19.12
C HIS A 407 11.00 13.49 -19.44
N VAL A 408 12.04 12.74 -19.05
CA VAL A 408 12.07 11.28 -19.20
C VAL A 408 11.05 10.64 -18.26
N ARG A 409 10.93 11.12 -17.02
CA ARG A 409 9.89 10.66 -16.07
C ARG A 409 8.49 10.85 -16.63
N ALA A 410 8.22 12.02 -17.24
CA ALA A 410 6.94 12.31 -17.86
C ALA A 410 6.64 11.35 -19.03
N ARG A 411 7.62 11.09 -19.90
CA ARG A 411 7.48 10.14 -21.01
C ARG A 411 7.27 8.70 -20.53
N LEU A 412 8.03 8.24 -19.54
CA LEU A 412 7.87 6.92 -18.92
C LEU A 412 6.51 6.76 -18.23
N ARG A 413 5.97 7.84 -17.67
CA ARG A 413 4.61 7.87 -17.13
C ARG A 413 3.58 7.71 -18.24
N GLY A 414 3.73 8.43 -19.35
CA GLY A 414 2.88 8.28 -20.53
C GLY A 414 2.88 6.86 -21.10
N ILE A 415 4.06 6.28 -21.33
CA ILE A 415 4.20 4.89 -21.82
C ILE A 415 3.55 3.92 -20.82
N GLY A 416 3.77 4.11 -19.52
CA GLY A 416 3.15 3.28 -18.49
C GLY A 416 1.63 3.29 -18.55
N ASN A 417 1.01 4.46 -18.74
CA ASN A 417 -0.44 4.56 -18.87
C ASN A 417 -0.97 3.82 -20.11
N VAL A 418 -0.25 3.87 -21.23
CA VAL A 418 -0.60 3.12 -22.44
C VAL A 418 -0.51 1.61 -22.20
N VAL A 419 0.60 1.14 -21.62
CA VAL A 419 0.78 -0.28 -21.28
C VAL A 419 -0.28 -0.73 -20.29
N GLU A 420 -0.64 0.08 -19.30
CA GLU A 420 -1.69 -0.23 -18.32
C GLU A 420 -3.04 -0.41 -19.03
N THR A 421 -3.39 0.52 -19.91
CA THR A 421 -4.65 0.47 -20.67
C THR A 421 -4.69 -0.77 -21.56
N LEU A 422 -3.61 -1.05 -22.31
CA LEU A 422 -3.50 -2.22 -23.17
C LEU A 422 -3.58 -3.52 -22.36
N THR A 423 -2.92 -3.58 -21.20
CA THR A 423 -2.94 -4.76 -20.32
C THR A 423 -4.35 -5.03 -19.81
N VAL A 424 -5.04 -3.99 -19.33
CA VAL A 424 -6.42 -4.11 -18.83
C VAL A 424 -7.39 -4.54 -19.94
N VAL A 425 -7.26 -3.98 -21.15
CA VAL A 425 -8.08 -4.39 -22.30
C VAL A 425 -7.77 -5.83 -22.72
N ALA A 426 -6.51 -6.25 -22.65
CA ALA A 426 -6.08 -7.60 -23.00
C ALA A 426 -6.52 -8.68 -21.99
N LEU A 427 -6.93 -8.32 -20.77
CA LEU A 427 -7.39 -9.29 -19.76
C LEU A 427 -8.55 -10.16 -20.28
N LEU A 428 -9.52 -9.57 -20.98
CA LEU A 428 -10.68 -10.31 -21.48
C LEU A 428 -10.31 -11.31 -22.59
N PRO A 429 -9.60 -10.92 -23.67
CA PRO A 429 -9.09 -11.88 -24.65
C PRO A 429 -8.22 -12.99 -24.02
N LEU A 430 -7.32 -12.63 -23.10
CA LEU A 430 -6.45 -13.61 -22.44
C LEU A 430 -7.24 -14.57 -21.54
N LEU A 431 -8.29 -14.09 -20.86
CA LEU A 431 -9.22 -14.92 -20.11
C LEU A 431 -9.91 -15.94 -21.03
N LEU A 432 -10.45 -15.51 -22.18
CA LEU A 432 -11.09 -16.41 -23.13
C LEU A 432 -10.12 -17.48 -23.66
N GLY A 433 -8.87 -17.10 -23.90
CA GLY A 433 -7.81 -18.04 -24.26
C GLY A 433 -7.50 -19.04 -23.15
N ALA A 434 -7.38 -18.58 -21.90
CA ALA A 434 -7.11 -19.44 -20.75
C ALA A 434 -8.28 -20.38 -20.41
N LEU A 435 -9.50 -20.02 -20.81
CA LEU A 435 -10.69 -20.88 -20.71
C LEU A 435 -10.82 -21.87 -21.88
N GLY A 436 -9.91 -21.83 -22.87
CA GLY A 436 -9.94 -22.74 -24.02
C GLY A 436 -10.93 -22.37 -25.13
N VAL A 437 -11.63 -21.23 -25.01
CA VAL A 437 -12.69 -20.81 -25.96
C VAL A 437 -12.14 -20.68 -27.39
N TYR A 438 -10.92 -20.16 -27.55
CA TYR A 438 -10.30 -20.07 -28.88
C TYR A 438 -10.03 -21.44 -29.50
N ALA A 439 -9.62 -22.42 -28.70
CA ALA A 439 -9.39 -23.78 -29.18
C ALA A 439 -10.70 -24.46 -29.59
N GLU A 440 -11.78 -24.26 -28.82
CA GLU A 440 -13.12 -24.76 -29.16
C GLU A 440 -13.65 -24.14 -30.47
N LEU A 441 -13.52 -22.82 -30.62
CA LEU A 441 -13.93 -22.13 -31.85
C LEU A 441 -13.11 -22.58 -33.06
N LEU A 442 -11.79 -22.74 -32.92
CA LEU A 442 -10.93 -23.28 -33.97
C LEU A 442 -11.30 -24.74 -34.31
N GLY A 443 -11.68 -25.55 -33.33
CA GLY A 443 -12.16 -26.91 -33.56
C GLY A 443 -13.50 -26.93 -34.31
N MET A 444 -14.42 -26.03 -33.96
CA MET A 444 -15.76 -25.94 -34.57
C MET A 444 -15.72 -25.42 -36.01
N PHE A 445 -14.83 -24.47 -36.32
CA PHE A 445 -14.73 -23.86 -37.66
C PHE A 445 -13.59 -24.42 -38.53
N GLY A 446 -12.63 -25.12 -37.94
CA GLY A 446 -11.48 -25.72 -38.63
C GLY A 446 -11.55 -27.24 -38.84
N GLY A 447 -12.55 -27.92 -38.25
CA GLY A 447 -12.69 -29.39 -38.24
C GLY A 447 -13.85 -29.90 -39.08
N GLY A 448 -13.76 -29.69 -40.40
CA GLY A 448 -14.55 -30.37 -41.42
C GLY A 448 -13.62 -30.87 -42.53
N SER A 449 -12.73 -31.81 -42.21
CA SER A 449 -12.09 -32.73 -43.15
C SER A 449 -11.51 -33.93 -42.40
#